data_AF-A0A2Z6I9G7-F1
#
_entry.id   AF-A0A2Z6I9G7-F1
#
_cell.length_a   1.000
_cell.length_b   1.000
_cell.length_c   1.000
_cell.angle_alpha   90.00
_cell.angle_beta   90.00
_cell.angle_gamma   90.00
#
_symmetry.space_group_name_H-M   'P 1'
#
loop_
_entity.id
_entity.type
_entity.pdbx_description
1 polymer ?
#
loop_
_entity_poly.entity_id
_entity_poly.type
_entity_poly.pdbx_seq_one_letter_code
_entity_poly.pdbx_strand_id
1 'polypeptide(L)'
;MTEAATDAKKIEVFDRATLLLTLRLTFEAVFQQIADVRQGKLTPDEAAERDDAAVRAMARVLMGENDAVTTELPYVGGALVEKLRAAEPQLFEGVESDNPRALMVGACRMFMKEIYGTIRELVRANPPLSDDEKKERVLGLVALWERRFTGSTDN
;
A
#
# COMPACT_ATOMS: atom_id res chain seq x y z
N MET A 1 -43.94 18.61 -4.18
CA MET A 1 -42.78 19.29 -3.59
C MET A 1 -41.80 18.20 -3.20
N THR A 2 -40.77 18.03 -4.03
CA THR A 2 -39.77 16.97 -3.91
C THR A 2 -38.70 17.46 -2.93
N GLU A 3 -38.67 16.90 -1.72
CA GLU A 3 -37.53 17.07 -0.83
C GLU A 3 -36.33 16.36 -1.44
N ALA A 4 -35.37 17.16 -1.90
CA ALA A 4 -34.05 16.68 -2.25
C ALA A 4 -33.39 16.20 -0.95
N ALA A 5 -33.36 14.88 -0.77
CA ALA A 5 -32.45 14.26 0.16
C ALA A 5 -31.04 14.55 -0.35
N THR A 6 -30.40 15.57 0.22
CA THR A 6 -28.95 15.75 0.11
C THR A 6 -28.33 14.53 0.78
N ASP A 7 -28.01 13.53 -0.02
CA ASP A 7 -27.30 12.33 0.39
C ASP A 7 -25.91 12.79 0.84
N ALA A 8 -25.78 13.07 2.13
CA ALA A 8 -24.51 13.41 2.75
C ALA A 8 -23.63 12.18 2.64
N LYS A 9 -22.88 12.09 1.54
CA LYS A 9 -21.88 11.06 1.27
C LYS A 9 -21.05 10.91 2.54
N LYS A 10 -21.19 9.80 3.27
CA LYS A 10 -20.35 9.53 4.45
C LYS A 10 -18.92 9.49 3.94
N ILE A 11 -18.16 10.53 4.23
CA ILE A 11 -16.74 10.58 3.90
C ILE A 11 -16.04 9.71 4.93
N GLU A 12 -15.42 8.63 4.47
CA GLU A 12 -14.57 7.81 5.35
C GLU A 12 -13.28 8.58 5.66
N VAL A 13 -12.85 8.57 6.92
CA VAL A 13 -11.58 9.19 7.30
C VAL A 13 -10.45 8.21 7.01
N PHE A 14 -9.44 8.64 6.27
CA PHE A 14 -8.22 7.89 6.03
C PHE A 14 -7.09 8.47 6.89
N ASP A 15 -6.99 7.96 8.11
CA ASP A 15 -5.97 8.32 9.09
C ASP A 15 -4.83 7.28 9.14
N ARG A 16 -3.90 7.46 10.08
CA ARG A 16 -2.76 6.55 10.27
C ARG A 16 -3.20 5.10 10.58
N ALA A 17 -4.26 4.92 11.37
CA ALA A 17 -4.76 3.59 11.72
C ALA A 17 -5.36 2.89 10.50
N THR A 18 -6.09 3.64 9.69
CA THR A 18 -6.69 3.18 8.43
C THR A 18 -5.61 2.82 7.41
N LEU A 19 -4.53 3.62 7.32
CA LEU A 19 -3.36 3.30 6.51
C LEU A 19 -2.73 1.97 6.94
N LEU A 20 -2.45 1.80 8.24
CA LEU A 20 -1.84 0.58 8.76
C LEU A 20 -2.70 -0.65 8.48
N LEU A 21 -4.01 -0.54 8.66
CA LEU A 21 -4.97 -1.59 8.31
C LEU A 21 -4.96 -1.88 6.80
N THR A 22 -4.96 -0.86 5.96
CA THR A 22 -4.93 -0.98 4.49
C THR A 22 -3.68 -1.71 4.02
N LEU A 23 -2.51 -1.39 4.57
CA LEU A 23 -1.25 -2.05 4.24
C LEU A 23 -1.27 -3.53 4.64
N ARG A 24 -1.77 -3.83 5.84
CA ARG A 24 -1.94 -5.21 6.32
C ARG A 24 -2.90 -6.02 5.44
N LEU A 25 -4.06 -5.45 5.11
CA LEU A 25 -5.05 -6.11 4.24
C LEU A 25 -4.53 -6.31 2.82
N THR A 26 -3.70 -5.39 2.32
CA THR A 26 -3.03 -5.55 1.01
C THR A 26 -2.09 -6.75 1.04
N PHE A 27 -1.28 -6.90 2.10
CA PHE A 27 -0.42 -8.08 2.27
C PHE A 27 -1.24 -9.39 2.26
N GLU A 28 -2.30 -9.44 3.06
CA GLU A 28 -3.18 -10.63 3.16
C GLU A 28 -3.85 -10.94 1.82
N ALA A 29 -4.29 -9.92 1.09
CA ALA A 29 -4.87 -10.07 -0.24
C ALA A 29 -3.87 -10.67 -1.22
N VAL A 30 -2.63 -10.18 -1.28
CA VAL A 30 -1.58 -10.74 -2.16
C VAL A 30 -1.24 -12.19 -1.78
N PHE A 31 -1.15 -12.48 -0.48
CA PHE A 31 -0.93 -13.85 -0.01
C PHE A 31 -2.04 -14.80 -0.47
N GLN A 32 -3.29 -14.38 -0.36
CA GLN A 32 -4.44 -15.15 -0.84
C GLN A 32 -4.44 -15.29 -2.36
N GLN A 33 -4.12 -14.23 -3.11
CA GLN A 33 -4.02 -14.29 -4.56
C GLN A 33 -2.97 -15.31 -5.03
N ILE A 34 -1.80 -15.36 -4.38
CA ILE A 34 -0.78 -16.38 -4.68
C ILE A 34 -1.31 -17.80 -4.45
N ALA A 35 -2.09 -18.00 -3.38
CA ALA A 35 -2.73 -19.29 -3.11
C ALA A 35 -3.79 -19.63 -4.16
N ASP A 36 -4.60 -18.67 -4.58
CA ASP A 36 -5.64 -18.83 -5.60
C ASP A 36 -5.05 -19.13 -6.97
N VAL A 37 -3.94 -18.49 -7.34
CA VAL A 37 -3.18 -18.79 -8.57
C VAL A 37 -2.65 -20.22 -8.55
N ARG A 38 -2.08 -20.65 -7.41
CA ARG A 38 -1.61 -22.03 -7.24
C ARG A 38 -2.74 -23.06 -7.34
N GLN A 39 -3.96 -22.68 -6.96
CA GLN A 39 -5.15 -23.53 -7.02
C GLN A 39 -5.89 -23.44 -8.36
N GLY A 40 -5.42 -22.61 -9.31
CA GLY A 40 -6.07 -22.39 -10.60
C GLY A 40 -7.39 -21.62 -10.52
N LYS A 41 -7.67 -20.95 -9.40
CA LYS A 41 -8.88 -20.11 -9.20
C LYS A 41 -8.72 -18.69 -9.76
N LEU A 42 -7.47 -18.29 -9.97
CA LEU A 42 -7.07 -16.99 -10.48
C LEU A 42 -5.91 -17.21 -11.45
N THR A 43 -5.88 -16.49 -12.57
CA THR A 43 -4.70 -16.52 -13.45
C THR A 43 -3.61 -15.57 -12.94
N PRO A 44 -2.33 -15.80 -13.29
CA PRO A 44 -1.25 -14.84 -12.96
C PRO A 44 -1.52 -13.43 -13.49
N ASP A 45 -2.13 -13.31 -14.67
CA ASP A 45 -2.43 -12.02 -15.29
C ASP A 45 -3.54 -11.27 -14.52
N GLU A 46 -4.61 -11.96 -14.12
CA GLU A 46 -5.67 -11.37 -13.28
C GLU A 46 -5.14 -10.94 -11.90
N ALA A 47 -4.19 -11.69 -11.32
CA ALA A 47 -3.53 -11.27 -10.08
C ALA A 47 -2.71 -10.00 -10.29
N ALA A 48 -1.91 -9.93 -11.36
CA ALA A 48 -1.13 -8.75 -11.69
C ALA A 48 -2.00 -7.51 -11.97
N GLU A 49 -3.15 -7.67 -12.62
CA GLU A 49 -4.11 -6.59 -12.82
C GLU A 49 -4.71 -6.08 -11.50
N ARG A 50 -5.05 -6.99 -10.58
CA ARG A 50 -5.52 -6.63 -9.22
C ARG A 50 -4.45 -5.87 -8.45
N ASP A 51 -3.19 -6.29 -8.57
CA ASP A 51 -2.07 -5.61 -7.93
C ASP A 51 -1.84 -4.19 -8.49
N ASP A 52 -1.86 -4.00 -9.81
CA ASP A 52 -1.73 -2.66 -10.41
C ASP A 52 -2.93 -1.76 -10.04
N ALA A 53 -4.14 -2.33 -9.96
CA ALA A 53 -5.31 -1.61 -9.48
C ALA A 53 -5.16 -1.18 -8.01
N ALA A 54 -4.69 -2.08 -7.13
CA ALA A 54 -4.44 -1.78 -5.72
C ALA A 54 -3.36 -0.70 -5.54
N VAL A 55 -2.26 -0.80 -6.28
CA VAL A 55 -1.19 0.20 -6.32
C VAL A 55 -1.74 1.58 -6.71
N ARG A 56 -2.54 1.67 -7.78
CA ARG A 56 -3.10 2.94 -8.23
C ARG A 56 -4.12 3.51 -7.25
N ALA A 57 -4.95 2.67 -6.65
CA ALA A 57 -5.93 3.09 -5.64
C ALA A 57 -5.23 3.68 -4.40
N MET A 58 -4.20 3.00 -3.90
CA MET A 58 -3.38 3.46 -2.79
C MET A 58 -2.68 4.78 -3.12
N ALA A 59 -2.04 4.87 -4.29
CA ALA A 59 -1.38 6.09 -4.72
C ALA A 59 -2.36 7.28 -4.79
N ARG A 60 -3.60 7.08 -5.29
CA ARG A 60 -4.62 8.15 -5.30
C ARG A 60 -4.98 8.63 -3.90
N VAL A 61 -5.14 7.73 -2.94
CA VAL A 61 -5.41 8.09 -1.54
C VAL A 61 -4.24 8.88 -0.95
N LEU A 62 -3.01 8.40 -1.11
CA LEU A 62 -1.80 9.08 -0.62
C LEU A 62 -1.54 10.42 -1.31
N MET A 63 -2.01 10.58 -2.55
CA MET A 63 -1.99 11.86 -3.26
C MET A 63 -3.09 12.83 -2.81
N GLY A 64 -4.03 12.41 -1.96
CA GLY A 64 -5.20 13.21 -1.58
C GLY A 64 -6.22 13.37 -2.72
N GLU A 65 -6.22 12.45 -3.67
CA GLU A 65 -7.00 12.51 -4.92
C GLU A 65 -8.21 11.54 -4.92
N ASN A 66 -8.65 11.10 -3.74
CA ASN A 66 -9.77 10.20 -3.60
C ASN A 66 -10.96 10.89 -2.92
N ASP A 67 -11.94 11.33 -3.72
CA ASP A 67 -13.15 12.04 -3.27
C ASP A 67 -14.12 11.20 -2.43
N ALA A 68 -13.81 9.93 -2.16
CA ALA A 68 -14.57 9.09 -1.24
C ALA A 68 -14.08 9.20 0.22
N VAL A 69 -12.86 9.71 0.44
CA VAL A 69 -12.22 9.74 1.75
C VAL A 69 -11.64 11.12 2.08
N THR A 70 -11.64 11.48 3.36
CA THR A 70 -10.86 12.62 3.87
C THR A 70 -9.56 12.06 4.41
N THR A 71 -8.43 12.43 3.81
CA THR A 71 -7.12 11.97 4.28
C THR A 71 -6.61 12.83 5.44
N GLU A 72 -6.41 12.22 6.61
CA GLU A 72 -5.88 12.84 7.83
C GLU A 72 -4.47 12.30 8.13
N LEU A 73 -3.64 12.20 7.09
CA LEU A 73 -2.22 11.87 7.24
C LEU A 73 -1.39 13.15 7.41
N PRO A 74 -0.23 13.09 8.08
CA PRO A 74 0.62 14.26 8.29
C PRO A 74 1.08 14.93 6.98
N TYR A 75 1.30 14.13 5.94
CA TYR A 75 1.66 14.60 4.60
C TYR A 75 0.87 13.80 3.56
N VAL A 76 0.48 14.48 2.49
CA VAL A 76 -0.18 13.91 1.31
C VAL A 76 0.36 14.58 0.04
N GLY A 77 0.09 13.98 -1.12
CA GLY A 77 0.42 14.61 -2.40
C GLY A 77 1.91 14.84 -2.60
N GLY A 78 2.26 15.96 -3.22
CA GLY A 78 3.65 16.34 -3.47
C GLY A 78 4.50 16.44 -2.21
N ALA A 79 3.93 16.91 -1.09
CA ALA A 79 4.66 17.04 0.17
C ALA A 79 5.12 15.67 0.70
N LEU A 80 4.28 14.63 0.59
CA LEU A 80 4.68 13.27 0.96
C LEU A 80 5.77 12.73 0.02
N VAL A 81 5.67 13.00 -1.29
CA VAL A 81 6.69 12.61 -2.27
C VAL A 81 8.04 13.26 -1.95
N GLU A 82 8.06 14.54 -1.60
CA GLU A 82 9.29 15.25 -1.20
C GLU A 82 9.93 14.60 0.03
N LYS A 83 9.14 14.26 1.05
CA LYS A 83 9.62 13.56 2.25
C LYS A 83 10.22 12.19 1.91
N LEU A 84 9.52 11.41 1.09
CA LEU A 84 10.02 10.11 0.64
C LEU A 84 11.31 10.25 -0.17
N ARG A 85 11.41 11.22 -1.09
CA ARG A 85 12.65 11.42 -1.88
C ARG A 85 13.84 11.81 -1.00
N ALA A 86 13.60 12.60 0.04
CA ALA A 86 14.64 13.00 0.97
C ALA A 86 15.10 11.86 1.88
N ALA A 87 14.18 11.03 2.38
CA ALA A 87 14.48 9.97 3.33
C ALA A 87 14.94 8.67 2.64
N GLU A 88 14.32 8.31 1.52
CA GLU A 88 14.42 6.98 0.89
C GLU A 88 14.50 7.12 -0.66
N PRO A 89 15.53 7.79 -1.20
CA PRO A 89 15.64 8.08 -2.64
C PRO A 89 15.61 6.80 -3.51
N GLN A 90 16.07 5.67 -2.98
CA GLN A 90 16.10 4.38 -3.66
C GLN A 90 14.70 3.83 -4.00
N LEU A 91 13.63 4.32 -3.36
CA LEU A 91 12.25 3.94 -3.71
C LEU A 91 11.84 4.41 -5.11
N PHE A 92 12.56 5.39 -5.66
CA PHE A 92 12.26 6.02 -6.95
C PHE A 92 13.27 5.64 -8.03
N GLU A 93 14.21 4.73 -7.74
CA GLU A 93 15.13 4.21 -8.75
C GLU A 93 14.34 3.53 -9.89
N GLY A 94 14.59 3.97 -11.13
CA GLY A 94 13.88 3.48 -12.31
C GLY A 94 12.53 4.16 -12.60
N VAL A 95 12.13 5.18 -11.83
CA VAL A 95 10.98 6.03 -12.18
C VAL A 95 11.44 7.19 -13.04
N GLU A 96 11.21 7.11 -14.36
CA GLU A 96 11.59 8.14 -15.34
C GLU A 96 10.56 9.30 -15.40
N SER A 97 10.28 9.93 -14.25
CA SER A 97 9.31 11.02 -14.17
C SER A 97 9.47 11.85 -12.92
N ASP A 98 9.42 13.17 -13.05
CA ASP A 98 9.31 14.11 -11.92
C ASP A 98 7.86 14.40 -11.49
N ASN A 99 6.87 13.88 -12.21
CA ASN A 99 5.46 14.00 -11.82
C ASN A 99 5.23 13.31 -10.44
N PRO A 100 4.77 14.05 -9.41
CA PRO A 100 4.53 13.49 -8.08
C PRO A 100 3.61 12.28 -8.07
N ARG A 101 2.59 12.25 -8.94
CA ARG A 101 1.68 11.11 -9.05
C ARG A 101 2.40 9.85 -9.56
N ALA A 102 3.28 10.00 -10.55
CA ALA A 102 4.06 8.87 -11.08
C ALA A 102 5.05 8.36 -10.04
N LEU A 103 5.69 9.26 -9.30
CA LEU A 103 6.58 8.92 -8.19
C LEU A 103 5.83 8.17 -7.08
N MET A 104 4.63 8.63 -6.70
CA MET A 104 3.80 7.94 -5.69
C MET A 104 3.40 6.54 -6.15
N VAL A 105 3.00 6.37 -7.41
CA VAL A 105 2.74 5.04 -7.99
C VAL A 105 4.00 4.17 -7.92
N GLY A 106 5.17 4.72 -8.22
CA GLY A 106 6.45 4.03 -8.06
C GLY A 106 6.70 3.54 -6.63
N ALA A 107 6.48 4.39 -5.63
CA ALA A 107 6.60 4.02 -4.23
C ALA A 107 5.61 2.90 -3.83
N CYS A 108 4.34 2.99 -4.25
CA CYS A 108 3.35 1.94 -4.02
C CYS A 108 3.70 0.62 -4.72
N ARG A 109 4.34 0.66 -5.91
CA ARG A 109 4.86 -0.54 -6.58
C ARG A 109 6.01 -1.17 -5.82
N MET A 110 6.88 -0.36 -5.21
CA MET A 110 7.95 -0.87 -4.36
C MET A 110 7.38 -1.57 -3.11
N PHE A 111 6.33 -1.03 -2.50
CA PHE A 111 5.60 -1.72 -1.43
C PHE A 111 5.07 -3.08 -1.89
N MET A 112 4.39 -3.13 -3.04
CA MET A 112 3.89 -4.38 -3.61
C MET A 112 5.02 -5.38 -3.86
N LYS A 113 6.14 -4.93 -4.40
CA LYS A 113 7.35 -5.76 -4.61
C LYS A 113 7.90 -6.32 -3.30
N GLU A 114 7.97 -5.50 -2.24
CA GLU A 114 8.41 -5.95 -0.92
C GLU A 114 7.43 -6.97 -0.31
N ILE A 115 6.11 -6.83 -0.50
CA ILE A 115 5.13 -7.86 -0.09
C ILE A 115 5.48 -9.22 -0.72
N TYR A 116 5.66 -9.26 -2.04
CA TYR A 116 6.05 -10.50 -2.74
C TYR A 116 7.39 -11.06 -2.27
N GLY A 117 8.36 -10.17 -1.98
CA GLY A 117 9.65 -10.53 -1.39
C GLY A 117 9.49 -11.20 -0.03
N THR A 118 8.77 -10.56 0.88
CA THR A 118 8.49 -11.10 2.21
C THR A 118 7.73 -12.43 2.12
N ILE A 119 6.66 -12.54 1.33
CA ILE A 119 5.93 -13.81 1.17
C ILE A 119 6.85 -14.92 0.66
N ARG A 120 7.72 -14.62 -0.30
CA ARG A 120 8.70 -15.57 -0.81
C ARG A 120 9.65 -16.04 0.28
N GLU A 121 10.15 -15.14 1.12
CA GLU A 121 11.00 -15.49 2.26
C GLU A 121 10.26 -16.36 3.27
N LEU A 122 9.02 -16.00 3.63
CA LEU A 122 8.20 -16.77 4.56
C LEU A 122 7.98 -18.21 4.07
N VAL A 123 7.71 -18.37 2.77
CA VAL A 123 7.44 -19.68 2.16
C VAL A 123 8.71 -20.49 1.95
N ARG A 124 9.87 -19.85 1.71
CA ARG A 124 11.14 -20.54 1.44
C ARG A 124 12.02 -20.74 2.67
N ALA A 125 11.62 -20.25 3.83
CA ALA A 125 12.39 -20.40 5.06
C ALA A 125 12.68 -21.87 5.37
N ASN A 126 13.94 -22.17 5.65
CA ASN A 126 14.41 -23.50 6.03
C ASN A 126 15.44 -23.37 7.17
N PRO A 127 15.13 -23.79 8.41
CA PRO A 127 13.88 -24.43 8.83
C PRO A 127 12.65 -23.50 8.69
N PRO A 128 11.43 -24.05 8.62
CA PRO A 128 10.21 -23.24 8.58
C PRO A 128 10.11 -22.32 9.79
N LEU A 129 9.70 -21.07 9.56
CA LEU A 129 9.44 -20.09 10.62
C LEU A 129 8.22 -20.52 11.45
N SER A 130 8.25 -20.21 12.74
CA SER A 130 7.09 -20.22 13.62
C SER A 130 6.05 -19.17 13.19
N ASP A 131 4.81 -19.31 13.68
CA ASP A 131 3.75 -18.36 13.33
C ASP A 131 4.00 -16.97 13.93
N ASP A 132 4.65 -16.89 15.09
CA ASP A 132 5.06 -15.63 15.70
C ASP A 132 6.13 -14.92 14.85
N GLU A 133 7.14 -15.64 14.36
CA GLU A 133 8.16 -15.06 13.46
C GLU A 133 7.54 -14.58 12.13
N LYS A 134 6.59 -15.33 11.57
CA LYS A 134 5.87 -14.88 10.35
C LYS A 134 5.11 -13.59 10.64
N LYS A 135 4.36 -13.56 11.75
CA LYS A 135 3.57 -12.40 12.16
C LYS A 135 4.47 -11.18 12.39
N GLU A 136 5.60 -11.36 13.06
CA GLU A 136 6.58 -10.30 13.31
C GLU A 136 7.09 -9.71 11.99
N ARG A 137 7.46 -10.54 11.01
CA ARG A 137 7.91 -10.06 9.69
C ARG A 137 6.83 -9.28 8.94
N VAL A 138 5.58 -9.76 8.96
CA VAL A 138 4.47 -9.06 8.32
C VAL A 138 4.22 -7.70 9.00
N LEU A 139 4.17 -7.68 10.33
CA LEU A 139 3.96 -6.45 11.09
C LEU A 139 5.12 -5.47 10.94
N GLY A 140 6.36 -5.96 10.86
CA GLY A 140 7.54 -5.15 10.61
C GLY A 140 7.50 -4.47 9.24
N LEU A 141 7.12 -5.21 8.19
CA LEU A 141 6.93 -4.64 6.85
C LEU A 141 5.83 -3.57 6.85
N VAL A 142 4.67 -3.88 7.45
CA VAL A 142 3.53 -2.95 7.51
C VAL A 142 3.90 -1.68 8.28
N ALA A 143 4.58 -1.80 9.43
CA ALA A 143 5.03 -0.66 10.23
C ALA A 143 6.08 0.19 9.49
N LEU A 144 7.00 -0.44 8.75
CA LEU A 144 7.97 0.28 7.92
C LEU A 144 7.27 1.13 6.86
N TRP A 145 6.33 0.55 6.12
CA TRP A 145 5.62 1.25 5.05
C TRP A 145 4.63 2.27 5.55
N GLU A 146 4.01 2.04 6.71
CA GLU A 146 3.21 3.05 7.38
C GLU A 146 4.05 4.29 7.69
N ARG A 147 5.23 4.13 8.31
CA ARG A 147 6.13 5.26 8.59
C ARG A 147 6.54 6.02 7.33
N ARG A 148 6.89 5.29 6.27
CA ARG A 148 7.22 5.88 4.96
C ARG A 148 6.06 6.70 4.42
N PHE A 149 4.85 6.14 4.40
CA PHE A 149 3.65 6.80 3.87
C PHE A 149 3.04 7.86 4.79
N THR A 150 3.49 7.97 6.04
CA THR A 150 3.20 9.13 6.90
C THR A 150 4.31 10.18 6.90
N GLY A 151 5.39 9.96 6.14
CA GLY A 151 6.56 10.84 6.13
C GLY A 151 7.25 10.97 7.49
N SER A 152 7.04 9.99 8.38
CA SER A 152 7.63 9.96 9.71
C SER A 152 9.09 9.52 9.62
N THR A 153 9.99 10.34 10.14
CA THR A 153 11.44 10.09 10.19
C THR A 153 11.94 9.79 11.59
N ASP A 154 11.05 9.63 12.57
CA ASP A 154 11.42 9.47 13.97
C ASP A 154 11.90 8.03 14.22
N ASN A 155 13.18 7.91 14.58
CA ASN A 155 13.83 6.71 15.12
C ASN A 155 13.50 6.53 16.61
#